data_AF-T1IQQ8-F1
#
_entry.id   AF-T1IQQ8-F1
#
_cell.length_a   1.000
_cell.length_b   1.000
_cell.length_c   1.000
_cell.angle_alpha   90.00
_cell.angle_beta   90.00
_cell.angle_gamma   90.00
#
_symmetry.space_group_name_H-M   'P 1'
#
loop_
_entity.id
_entity.type
_entity.pdbx_description
1 polymer ?
#
loop_
_entity_poly.entity_id
_entity_poly.type
_entity_poly.pdbx_seq_one_letter_code
_entity_poly.pdbx_strand_id
1 'polypeptide(L)'
;MREFMCIATLGYISAWPQFHSPSRPTTHVGVYLIDFGITESYVRIWDRFHNSSEPNPKCAHFGTSEFASCDAHLGRFSRRSDLEMLAYTMLKLSSGKLPWEAEVNLDDCEAIKAQKIK
;
A
#
# COMPACT_ATOMS: atom_id res chain seq x y z
N MET A 1 16.92 0.01 -5.47
CA MET A 1 15.84 0.03 -4.47
C MET A 1 16.23 0.93 -3.28
N ARG A 2 16.32 2.27 -3.44
CA ARG A 2 16.67 3.15 -2.31
C ARG A 2 15.69 4.31 -2.05
N GLU A 3 14.75 4.61 -2.94
CA GLU A 3 14.05 5.92 -2.87
C GLU A 3 12.55 5.90 -3.22
N PHE A 4 11.97 4.73 -3.51
CA PHE A 4 10.57 4.61 -3.93
C PHE A 4 9.82 3.73 -2.95
N MET A 5 8.91 4.32 -2.17
CA MET A 5 7.96 3.59 -1.34
C MET A 5 6.62 4.27 -1.46
N CYS A 6 5.72 3.62 -2.18
CA CYS A 6 4.28 3.83 -2.13
C CYS A 6 3.65 2.65 -2.85
N ILE A 7 2.86 1.91 -2.07
CA ILE A 7 1.83 0.92 -2.43
C ILE A 7 2.26 -0.06 -3.52
N ALA A 8 2.75 -1.22 -3.07
CA ALA A 8 2.75 -2.39 -3.91
C ALA A 8 1.66 -3.33 -3.41
N THR A 9 0.73 -3.67 -4.30
CA THR A 9 -0.15 -4.81 -4.05
C THR A 9 0.74 -6.03 -3.92
N LEU A 10 0.65 -6.75 -2.80
CA LEU A 10 1.29 -8.06 -2.67
C LEU A 10 0.58 -9.03 -3.62
N GLY A 11 0.99 -9.02 -4.88
CA GLY A 11 0.56 -10.00 -5.87
C GLY A 11 1.15 -11.35 -5.49
N TYR A 12 0.31 -12.28 -5.03
CA TYR A 12 0.70 -13.68 -4.89
C TYR A 12 0.94 -14.25 -6.29
N ILE A 13 2.20 -14.41 -6.69
CA ILE A 13 2.58 -15.03 -7.97
C ILE A 13 2.50 -16.55 -7.80
N SER A 14 1.29 -17.09 -7.78
CA SER A 14 1.06 -18.50 -8.14
C SER A 14 0.47 -18.65 -9.54
N ALA A 15 0.19 -17.54 -10.24
CA ALA A 15 -0.50 -17.56 -11.54
C ALA A 15 -0.03 -16.51 -12.57
N TRP A 16 1.11 -15.83 -12.39
CA TRP A 16 1.64 -14.96 -13.45
C TRP A 16 2.43 -15.79 -14.49
N PRO A 17 1.99 -15.90 -15.76
CA PRO A 17 2.51 -16.93 -16.66
C PRO A 17 3.88 -16.64 -17.33
N GLN A 18 4.67 -15.64 -16.90
CA GLN A 18 5.71 -15.09 -17.79
C GLN A 18 7.11 -14.84 -17.19
N PHE A 19 7.44 -15.37 -16.00
CA PHE A 19 8.81 -15.24 -15.46
C PHE A 19 9.37 -16.53 -14.87
N HIS A 20 9.12 -17.66 -15.54
CA HIS A 20 9.87 -18.89 -15.25
C HIS A 20 10.93 -19.09 -16.33
N SER A 21 12.20 -18.89 -15.97
CA SER A 21 13.31 -19.44 -16.75
C SER A 21 13.22 -20.97 -16.67
N PRO A 22 13.19 -21.69 -17.80
CA PRO A 22 12.91 -23.13 -17.84
C PRO A 22 14.01 -24.00 -17.21
N SER A 23 15.11 -23.42 -16.71
CA SER A 23 16.32 -24.14 -16.34
C SER A 23 16.55 -24.35 -14.83
N ARG A 24 15.64 -23.94 -13.93
CA ARG A 24 15.81 -24.17 -12.48
C ARG A 24 14.49 -24.56 -11.80
N PRO A 25 14.39 -25.74 -11.16
CA PRO A 25 13.27 -26.02 -10.27
C PRO A 25 13.47 -25.18 -8.99
N THR A 26 12.80 -24.04 -8.91
CA THR A 26 12.82 -23.21 -7.70
C THR A 26 11.72 -23.69 -6.77
N THR A 27 12.09 -24.42 -5.72
CA THR A 27 11.22 -24.76 -4.58
C THR A 27 10.83 -23.54 -3.73
N HIS A 28 11.33 -22.35 -4.09
CA HIS A 28 11.07 -21.11 -3.39
C HIS A 28 9.89 -20.36 -4.03
N VAL A 29 8.78 -20.29 -3.29
CA VAL A 29 7.71 -19.33 -3.57
C VAL A 29 8.23 -17.94 -3.20
N GLY A 30 8.44 -17.09 -4.22
CA GLY A 30 8.87 -15.71 -4.03
C GLY A 30 7.67 -14.78 -3.86
N VAL A 31 7.79 -13.82 -2.94
CA VAL A 31 6.83 -12.72 -2.78
C VAL A 31 7.43 -11.50 -3.43
N TYR A 32 6.68 -10.84 -4.31
CA TYR A 32 7.14 -9.70 -5.08
C TYR A 32 6.18 -8.52 -4.89
N LEU A 33 6.77 -7.32 -4.88
CA LEU A 33 6.03 -6.07 -4.95
C LEU A 33 5.83 -5.73 -6.43
N ILE A 34 4.58 -5.50 -6.82
CA ILE A 34 4.19 -5.13 -8.18
C ILE A 34 3.41 -3.82 -8.15
N ASP A 35 3.35 -3.17 -9.32
CA ASP A 35 2.69 -1.87 -9.54
C ASP A 35 3.31 -0.72 -8.73
N PHE A 36 4.07 0.14 -9.41
CA PHE A 36 4.68 1.34 -8.83
C PHE A 36 4.02 2.63 -9.40
N GLY A 37 2.81 2.51 -9.97
CA GLY A 37 2.13 3.60 -10.67
C GLY A 37 1.75 4.79 -9.78
N ILE A 38 1.68 4.57 -8.47
CA ILE A 38 1.35 5.59 -7.45
C ILE A 38 2.50 5.86 -6.49
N THR A 39 3.73 5.52 -6.88
CA THR A 39 4.90 5.72 -6.02
C THR A 39 5.44 7.14 -6.03
N GLU A 40 5.66 7.72 -4.85
CA GLU A 40 6.29 9.04 -4.68
C GLU A 40 7.71 8.89 -4.09
N SER A 41 8.61 9.81 -4.47
CA SER A 41 9.92 9.90 -3.82
C SER A 41 9.76 10.47 -2.42
N TYR A 42 10.25 9.77 -1.40
CA TYR A 42 10.20 10.27 -0.02
C TYR A 42 11.19 11.42 0.24
N VAL A 43 12.29 11.45 -0.52
CA VAL A 43 13.37 12.43 -0.39
C VAL A 43 13.46 13.21 -1.69
N ARG A 44 13.56 14.53 -1.61
CA ARG A 44 13.80 15.37 -2.78
C ARG A 44 15.24 15.20 -3.24
N ILE A 45 15.42 14.96 -4.53
CA ILE A 45 16.72 14.63 -5.12
C ILE A 45 17.72 15.80 -5.00
N TRP A 46 17.23 17.04 -5.09
CA TRP A 46 18.08 18.23 -5.17
C TRP A 46 18.61 18.72 -3.81
N ASP A 47 17.85 18.55 -2.72
CA ASP A 47 18.23 19.06 -1.39
C ASP A 47 18.41 17.95 -0.34
N ARG A 48 18.10 16.69 -0.68
CA ARG A 48 18.17 15.52 0.21
C ARG A 48 17.29 15.66 1.46
N PHE A 49 16.34 16.58 1.48
CA PHE A 49 15.35 16.71 2.53
C PHE A 49 14.13 15.84 2.27
N HIS A 50 13.44 15.48 3.34
CA HIS A 50 12.16 14.76 3.25
C HIS A 50 11.10 15.65 2.61
N ASN A 51 10.21 15.05 1.81
CA ASN A 51 9.03 15.73 1.31
C ASN A 51 8.21 16.24 2.49
N SER A 52 7.56 17.39 2.31
CA SER A 52 6.65 17.89 3.32
C SER A 52 5.48 16.91 3.43
N SER A 53 5.12 16.54 4.67
CA SER A 53 3.92 15.75 4.95
C SER A 53 2.63 16.58 4.81
N GLU A 54 2.65 17.58 3.93
CA GLU A 54 1.51 18.45 3.71
C GLU A 54 0.39 17.66 3.03
N PRO A 55 -0.86 17.79 3.51
CA PRO A 55 -1.97 17.07 2.91
C PRO A 55 -2.19 17.57 1.47
N ASN A 56 -2.10 16.66 0.51
CA ASN A 56 -2.42 16.94 -0.88
C ASN A 56 -3.81 16.39 -1.21
N PRO A 57 -4.87 17.21 -1.26
CA PRO A 57 -6.23 16.74 -1.47
C PRO A 57 -6.43 16.11 -2.86
N LYS A 58 -5.57 16.44 -3.84
CA LYS A 58 -5.59 15.77 -5.15
C LYS A 58 -5.16 14.31 -5.05
N CYS A 59 -4.40 13.97 -4.00
CA CYS A 59 -3.91 12.64 -3.74
C CYS A 59 -4.68 11.89 -2.64
N ALA A 60 -5.69 12.54 -2.05
CA ALA A 60 -6.57 11.88 -1.10
C ALA A 60 -7.39 10.78 -1.80
N HIS A 61 -7.56 9.66 -1.11
CA HIS A 61 -8.32 8.50 -1.60
C HIS A 61 -7.74 7.79 -2.83
N PHE A 62 -6.46 8.02 -3.16
CA PHE A 62 -5.78 7.15 -4.14
C PHE A 62 -5.47 5.78 -3.56
N GLY A 63 -5.64 4.75 -4.39
CA GLY A 63 -5.48 3.35 -4.00
C GLY A 63 -6.76 2.74 -3.44
N THR A 64 -6.64 1.56 -2.83
CA THR A 64 -7.79 0.86 -2.25
C THR A 64 -8.07 1.41 -0.85
N SER A 65 -9.24 2.01 -0.66
CA SER A 65 -9.70 2.68 0.56
C SER A 65 -9.56 1.81 1.82
N GLU A 66 -9.76 0.49 1.68
CA GLU A 66 -9.66 -0.49 2.74
C GLU A 66 -8.23 -0.60 3.30
N PHE A 67 -7.21 -0.52 2.45
CA PHE A 67 -5.80 -0.62 2.84
C PHE A 67 -5.16 0.74 3.11
N ALA A 68 -5.74 1.85 2.66
CA ALA A 68 -5.19 3.19 2.87
C ALA A 68 -4.99 3.50 4.36
N SER A 69 -3.83 4.06 4.72
CA SER A 69 -3.57 4.52 6.10
C SER A 69 -4.44 5.71 6.48
N CYS A 70 -4.53 6.02 7.78
CA CYS A 70 -5.20 7.24 8.27
C CYS A 70 -4.69 8.52 7.59
N ASP A 71 -3.37 8.60 7.37
CA ASP A 71 -2.71 9.73 6.72
C ASP A 71 -3.02 9.78 5.21
N ALA A 72 -3.10 8.63 4.54
CA ALA A 72 -3.39 8.55 3.10
C ALA A 72 -4.81 9.06 2.77
N HIS A 73 -5.77 8.91 3.70
CA HIS A 73 -7.09 9.52 3.58
C HIS A 73 -7.05 11.06 3.58
N LEU A 74 -5.98 11.67 4.10
CA LEU A 74 -5.74 13.12 4.03
C LEU A 74 -4.81 13.50 2.87
N GLY A 75 -4.43 12.54 2.03
CA GLY A 75 -3.45 12.74 0.96
C GLY A 75 -2.03 12.94 1.47
N ARG A 76 -1.69 12.35 2.62
CA ARG A 76 -0.33 12.36 3.19
C ARG A 76 0.30 10.98 3.07
N PHE A 77 1.45 10.91 2.42
CA PHE A 77 2.21 9.68 2.26
C PHE A 77 3.55 9.79 2.97
N SER A 78 3.89 8.73 3.70
CA SER A 78 5.14 8.66 4.45
C SER A 78 5.54 7.20 4.64
N ARG A 79 6.79 6.97 5.06
CA ARG A 79 7.26 5.62 5.43
C ARG A 79 6.39 4.96 6.50
N ARG A 80 5.83 5.75 7.43
CA ARG A 80 4.91 5.25 8.46
C ARG A 80 3.61 4.76 7.82
N SER A 81 3.07 5.55 6.91
CA SER A 81 1.85 5.24 6.17
C SER A 81 2.00 3.92 5.41
N ASP A 82 3.13 3.69 4.74
CA ASP A 82 3.39 2.41 4.05
C ASP A 82 3.44 1.20 4.98
N LEU A 83 4.05 1.33 6.17
CA LEU A 83 4.07 0.26 7.17
C LEU A 83 2.66 -0.07 7.70
N GLU A 84 1.80 0.94 7.85
CA GLU A 84 0.41 0.77 8.25
C GLU A 84 -0.38 0.02 7.17
N MET A 85 -0.23 0.39 5.90
CA MET A 85 -0.85 -0.31 4.77
C MET A 85 -0.35 -1.76 4.64
N LEU A 86 0.95 -1.99 4.86
CA LEU A 86 1.53 -3.33 4.89
C LEU A 86 0.95 -4.17 6.04
N ALA A 87 0.82 -3.59 7.23
CA ALA A 87 0.22 -4.26 8.37
C ALA A 87 -1.25 -4.64 8.10
N TYR A 88 -2.03 -3.77 7.48
CA TYR A 88 -3.40 -4.10 7.06
C TYR A 88 -3.43 -5.23 6.04
N THR A 89 -2.49 -5.24 5.09
CA THR A 89 -2.37 -6.33 4.12
C THR A 89 -2.05 -7.66 4.80
N MET A 90 -1.07 -7.69 5.71
CA MET A 90 -0.73 -8.89 6.49
C MET A 90 -1.88 -9.34 7.38
N LEU A 91 -2.60 -8.40 7.99
CA LEU A 91 -3.78 -8.71 8.79
C LEU A 91 -4.85 -9.36 7.92
N LYS A 92 -5.21 -8.76 6.78
CA LYS A 92 -6.17 -9.31 5.82
C LYS A 92 -5.77 -10.71 5.32
N LEU A 93 -4.48 -10.93 5.05
CA LEU A 93 -3.97 -12.24 4.63
C LEU A 93 -4.07 -13.30 5.74
N SER A 94 -3.93 -12.90 7.01
CA SER A 94 -3.97 -13.84 8.15
C SER A 94 -5.38 -14.10 8.67
N SER A 95 -6.25 -13.07 8.72
CA SER A 95 -7.61 -13.14 9.26
C SER A 95 -8.69 -13.33 8.19
N GLY A 96 -8.38 -13.08 6.92
CA GLY A 96 -9.33 -13.02 5.80
C GLY A 96 -10.20 -11.75 5.75
N LYS A 97 -10.20 -10.92 6.80
CA LYS A 97 -11.03 -9.70 6.89
C LYS A 97 -10.43 -8.60 7.76
N LEU A 98 -10.66 -7.35 7.36
CA LEU A 98 -10.34 -6.17 8.17
C LEU A 98 -11.52 -5.78 9.08
N PRO A 99 -11.27 -5.13 10.23
CA PRO A 99 -12.34 -4.78 11.17
C PRO A 99 -13.45 -3.91 10.57
N TRP A 100 -13.10 -2.94 9.73
CA TRP A 100 -14.06 -2.01 9.12
C TRP A 100 -14.88 -2.61 7.97
N GLU A 101 -14.46 -3.73 7.37
CA GLU A 101 -15.21 -4.37 6.27
C GLU A 101 -16.60 -4.87 6.68
N ALA A 102 -16.82 -5.13 7.95
CA ALA A 102 -18.11 -5.58 8.47
C ALA A 102 -19.06 -4.42 8.85
N GLU A 103 -18.51 -3.22 9.05
CA GLU A 103 -19.25 -2.10 9.65
C GLU A 103 -19.59 -0.98 8.66
N VAL A 104 -18.82 -0.84 7.58
CA VAL A 104 -18.98 0.27 6.63
C VAL A 104 -18.91 -0.20 5.19
N ASN A 105 -19.54 0.57 4.29
CA ASN A 105 -19.39 0.39 2.85
C ASN A 105 -17.95 0.74 2.44
N LEU A 106 -17.29 -0.16 1.72
CA LEU A 106 -15.90 0.03 1.27
C LEU A 106 -15.74 1.12 0.21
N ASP A 107 -16.83 1.47 -0.47
CA ASP A 107 -16.86 2.60 -1.40
C ASP A 107 -16.90 3.96 -0.68
N ASP A 108 -17.28 3.97 0.61
CA ASP A 108 -17.33 5.18 1.43
C ASP A 108 -16.01 5.38 2.19
N CYS A 109 -15.12 6.15 1.57
CA CYS A 109 -13.80 6.42 2.12
C CYS A 109 -13.86 7.18 3.47
N GLU A 110 -14.83 8.07 3.66
CA GLU A 110 -14.96 8.83 4.92
C GLU A 110 -15.48 7.93 6.04
N ALA A 111 -16.40 7.01 5.75
CA ALA A 111 -16.85 6.02 6.72
C ALA A 111 -15.70 5.08 7.15
N ILE A 112 -14.87 4.61 6.22
CA ILE A 112 -13.68 3.80 6.53
C ILE A 112 -12.70 4.59 7.41
N LYS A 113 -12.38 5.82 7.02
CA LYS A 113 -11.48 6.69 7.78
C LYS A 113 -11.97 6.91 9.21
N ALA A 114 -13.28 7.13 9.40
CA ALA A 114 -13.87 7.29 10.73
C ALA A 114 -13.69 6.05 11.61
N GLN A 115 -13.73 4.84 11.04
CA GLN A 115 -13.50 3.60 11.80
C GLN A 115 -12.04 3.37 12.15
N LYS A 116 -11.09 3.88 11.36
CA LYS A 116 -9.64 3.73 11.62
C LYS A 116 -9.11 4.63 12.73
N ILE A 117 -9.87 5.67 13.10
CA ILE A 117 -9.48 6.69 14.11
C ILE A 117 -10.05 6.37 15.51
N LYS A 118 -11.01 5.45 15.62
CA LYS A 118 -11.57 4.99 16.91
C LYS A 118 -10.59 4.10 17.67
#